data_AF-A0A1T1ZXB0-F1
#
_entry.id   AF-A0A1T1ZXB0-F1
#
_cell.length_a   1.000
_cell.length_b   1.000
_cell.length_c   1.000
_cell.angle_alpha   90.00
_cell.angle_beta   90.00
_cell.angle_gamma   90.00
#
_symmetry.space_group_name_H-M   'P 1'
#
loop_
_entity.id
_entity.type
_entity.pdbx_description
1 polymer ?
#
loop_
_entity_poly.entity_id
_entity_poly.type
_entity_poly.pdbx_seq_one_letter_code
_entity_poly.pdbx_strand_id
1 'polypeptide(L)'
;GTGPMLGWLVERKIAPHIPVLDKSGRNDGTWTRADFEWDAENNQYICPEGQTLKQFRRNYSDPNRGPTGKGVAKYRGLKHICQACPSKQHCCPNMDFRSITREEHEDA
;
A
#
# COMPACT_ATOMS: atom_id res chain seq x y z
N GLY A 1 12.08 -37.64 -11.55
CA GLY A 1 11.20 -36.50 -11.89
C GLY A 1 11.71 -35.29 -11.15
N THR A 2 11.95 -34.22 -11.90
CA THR A 2 12.49 -32.91 -11.54
C THR A 2 11.66 -32.13 -10.52
N GLY A 3 12.37 -31.41 -9.62
CA GLY A 3 11.95 -30.08 -9.16
C GLY A 3 11.71 -29.90 -7.65
N PRO A 4 12.69 -29.43 -6.86
CA PRO A 4 12.47 -28.93 -5.51
C PRO A 4 12.00 -27.48 -5.60
N MET A 5 10.81 -27.16 -5.07
CA MET A 5 10.34 -25.78 -4.98
C MET A 5 10.11 -25.39 -3.51
N LEU A 6 11.19 -24.94 -2.88
CA LEU A 6 11.25 -23.71 -2.09
C LEU A 6 10.04 -23.42 -1.17
N GLY A 7 10.02 -24.09 -0.01
CA GLY A 7 9.25 -23.66 1.15
C GLY A 7 9.86 -22.41 1.77
N TRP A 8 9.59 -21.25 1.18
CA TRP A 8 9.81 -19.94 1.81
C TRP A 8 8.53 -19.12 1.63
N LEU A 9 7.65 -19.18 2.62
CA LEU A 9 6.90 -17.97 2.97
C LEU A 9 6.70 -17.97 4.47
N VAL A 10 7.66 -17.27 5.08
CA VAL A 10 7.66 -16.77 6.43
C VAL A 10 6.23 -16.39 6.85
N GLU A 11 5.81 -17.11 7.89
CA GLU A 11 4.75 -16.86 8.84
C GLU A 11 4.48 -15.37 9.06
N ARG A 12 3.60 -14.79 8.25
CA ARG A 12 3.09 -13.44 8.48
C ARG A 12 2.00 -13.53 9.54
N LYS A 13 2.40 -13.26 10.78
CA LYS A 13 1.53 -12.84 11.88
C LYS A 13 0.87 -11.51 11.51
N ILE A 14 -0.12 -11.56 10.61
CA ILE A 14 -1.04 -10.45 10.38
C ILE A 14 -1.96 -10.46 11.60
N ALA A 15 -1.75 -9.52 12.51
CA ALA A 15 -2.70 -9.28 13.59
C ALA A 15 -4.06 -8.94 12.94
N PRO A 16 -5.19 -9.49 13.43
CA PRO A 16 -6.48 -9.17 12.88
C PRO A 16 -6.89 -7.78 13.39
N HIS A 17 -6.39 -6.72 12.77
CA HIS A 17 -6.99 -5.41 12.96
C HIS A 17 -8.23 -5.38 12.06
N ILE A 18 -9.40 -5.61 12.64
CA ILE A 18 -10.69 -5.55 11.95
C ILE A 18 -10.82 -4.12 11.38
N PRO A 19 -10.77 -3.92 10.04
CA PRO A 19 -10.98 -2.61 9.50
C PRO A 19 -12.47 -2.29 9.67
N VAL A 20 -12.75 -1.16 10.31
CA VAL A 20 -14.06 -0.55 10.32
C VAL A 20 -14.42 -0.31 8.86
N LEU A 21 -15.27 -1.16 8.29
CA LEU A 21 -15.85 -0.96 6.96
C LEU A 21 -16.72 0.29 7.03
N ASP A 22 -16.13 1.45 6.79
CA ASP A 22 -16.90 2.62 6.43
C ASP A 22 -17.53 2.35 5.06
N LYS A 23 -18.85 2.14 5.05
CA LYS A 23 -19.64 1.81 3.87
C LYS A 23 -19.85 3.05 2.97
N SER A 24 -18.78 3.77 2.66
CA SER A 24 -18.73 4.84 1.65
C SER A 24 -18.02 4.40 0.36
N GLY A 25 -17.83 3.08 0.17
CA GLY A 25 -17.22 2.50 -1.02
C GLY A 25 -17.97 2.86 -2.30
N ARG A 26 -17.26 3.46 -3.27
CA ARG A 26 -17.76 3.69 -4.63
C ARG A 26 -18.19 2.36 -5.25
N ASN A 27 -19.34 2.34 -5.94
CA ASN A 27 -19.97 1.16 -6.54
C ASN A 27 -19.15 0.42 -7.63
N ASP A 28 -17.96 0.91 -8.00
CA ASP A 28 -17.16 0.39 -9.12
C ASP A 28 -16.23 -0.78 -8.71
N GLY A 29 -16.32 -1.29 -7.48
CA GLY A 29 -15.53 -2.44 -7.02
C GLY A 29 -14.01 -2.21 -6.99
N THR A 30 -13.58 -0.95 -7.15
CA THR A 30 -12.17 -0.54 -7.01
C THR A 30 -11.90 -0.26 -5.54
N TRP A 31 -10.81 -0.81 -5.00
CA TRP A 31 -10.40 -0.54 -3.63
C TRP A 31 -10.24 0.96 -3.40
N THR A 32 -10.68 1.42 -2.26
CA THR A 32 -10.54 2.79 -1.74
C THR A 32 -9.32 2.86 -0.82
N ARG A 33 -9.09 4.01 -0.18
CA ARG A 33 -8.02 4.12 0.81
C ARG A 33 -8.32 3.30 2.07
N ALA A 34 -9.59 3.13 2.44
CA ALA A 34 -10.01 2.37 3.62
C ALA A 34 -9.68 0.88 3.52
N ASP A 35 -9.54 0.35 2.30
CA ASP A 35 -9.10 -1.03 2.06
C ASP A 35 -7.59 -1.23 2.28
N PHE A 36 -6.83 -0.16 2.57
CA PHE A 36 -5.39 -0.22 2.80
C PHE A 36 -5.10 0.03 4.27
N GLU A 37 -4.32 -0.85 4.86
CA GLU A 37 -3.87 -0.71 6.24
C GLU A 37 -2.79 0.34 6.33
N TRP A 38 -2.88 1.20 7.35
CA TRP A 38 -1.87 2.19 7.67
C TRP A 38 -0.90 1.65 8.72
N ASP A 39 0.36 1.50 8.35
CA ASP A 39 1.46 1.12 9.23
C ASP A 39 2.25 2.37 9.58
N ALA A 40 1.89 2.98 10.72
CA ALA A 40 2.49 4.21 11.23
C ALA A 40 3.95 4.03 11.62
N GLU A 41 4.32 2.87 12.16
CA GLU A 41 5.67 2.55 12.61
C GLU A 41 6.66 2.59 11.45
N ASN A 42 6.24 2.06 10.30
CA ASN A 42 7.08 2.02 9.10
C ASN A 42 6.76 3.12 8.08
N ASN A 43 5.85 4.04 8.40
CA ASN A 43 5.39 5.12 7.52
C ASN A 43 5.02 4.58 6.12
N GLN A 44 4.08 3.64 6.06
CA GLN A 44 3.68 2.97 4.82
C GLN A 44 2.21 2.52 4.84
N TYR A 45 1.63 2.35 3.64
CA TYR A 45 0.37 1.64 3.50
C TYR A 45 0.61 0.18 3.08
N ILE A 46 -0.24 -0.72 3.52
CA ILE A 46 -0.25 -2.13 3.11
C ILE A 46 -1.54 -2.38 2.34
N CYS A 47 -1.44 -2.89 1.12
CA CYS A 47 -2.62 -3.23 0.32
C CYS A 47 -3.21 -4.59 0.76
N PRO A 48 -4.46 -4.92 0.37
CA PRO A 48 -5.07 -6.23 0.65
C PRO A 48 -4.25 -7.45 0.20
N GLU A 49 -3.36 -7.28 -0.78
CA GLU A 49 -2.42 -8.32 -1.27
C GLU A 49 -1.12 -8.39 -0.46
N GLY A 50 -1.02 -7.63 0.64
CA GLY A 50 0.16 -7.58 1.52
C GLY A 50 1.36 -6.82 0.96
N GLN A 51 1.17 -6.01 -0.10
CA GLN A 51 2.26 -5.23 -0.70
C GLN A 51 2.33 -3.81 -0.11
N THR A 52 3.55 -3.35 0.17
CA THR A 52 3.77 -2.04 0.80
C THR A 52 3.82 -0.90 -0.22
N LEU A 53 3.12 0.18 0.09
CA LEU A 53 3.17 1.47 -0.58
C LEU A 53 3.97 2.43 0.31
N LYS A 54 5.13 2.88 -0.19
CA LYS A 54 6.04 3.74 0.55
C LYS A 54 6.07 5.15 -0.02
N GLN A 55 6.27 6.14 0.83
CA GLN A 55 6.46 7.54 0.41
C GLN A 55 7.77 7.70 -0.36
N PHE A 56 8.84 7.15 0.21
CA PHE A 56 10.18 7.14 -0.36
C PHE A 56 10.71 5.71 -0.43
N ARG A 57 11.44 5.39 -1.51
CA ARG A 57 11.96 4.03 -1.77
C ARG A 57 13.49 3.94 -1.73
N ARG A 58 14.18 5.06 -1.54
CA ARG A 58 15.65 5.06 -1.39
C ARG A 58 16.00 4.89 0.09
N ASN A 59 16.94 3.98 0.36
CA ASN A 59 17.43 3.65 1.72
C ASN A 59 18.32 4.72 2.34
N TYR A 60 18.71 5.78 1.62
CA TYR A 60 19.34 6.91 2.29
C TYR A 60 18.23 7.80 2.83
N SER A 61 18.03 7.71 4.14
CA SER A 61 17.24 8.64 4.95
C SER A 61 17.91 10.00 4.84
N ASP A 62 17.64 10.74 3.77
CA ASP A 62 17.88 12.17 3.78
C ASP A 62 16.86 12.76 4.77
N PRO A 63 17.29 13.19 5.97
CA PRO A 63 16.37 13.64 7.00
C PRO A 63 15.66 14.94 6.60
N ASN A 64 16.14 15.64 5.56
CA ASN A 64 15.48 16.83 5.01
C ASN A 64 14.40 16.50 3.99
N ARG A 65 14.23 15.21 3.64
CA ARG A 65 13.21 14.77 2.70
C ARG A 65 11.86 14.61 3.40
N GLY A 66 11.33 15.74 3.86
CA GLY A 66 9.94 15.85 4.25
C GLY A 66 9.00 15.78 3.04
N PRO A 67 7.69 15.69 3.27
CA PRO A 67 6.71 15.90 2.20
C PRO A 67 6.96 17.25 1.53
N THR A 68 6.72 17.29 0.22
CA THR A 68 7.02 18.44 -0.64
C THR A 68 6.24 19.67 -0.21
N GLY A 69 6.75 20.48 0.73
CA GLY A 69 6.37 21.87 1.08
C GLY A 69 4.89 22.21 1.31
N LYS A 70 3.97 21.27 1.11
CA LYS A 70 2.52 21.45 1.01
C LYS A 70 1.76 20.62 2.05
N GLY A 71 2.46 19.94 2.95
CA GLY A 71 1.85 19.09 3.97
C GLY A 71 1.12 17.86 3.42
N VAL A 72 1.54 17.35 2.25
CA VAL A 72 0.92 16.21 1.58
C VAL A 72 1.97 15.15 1.26
N ALA A 73 1.76 13.94 1.79
CA ALA A 73 2.58 12.76 1.53
C ALA A 73 1.92 11.86 0.47
N LYS A 74 2.72 11.31 -0.45
CA LYS A 74 2.24 10.38 -1.49
C LYS A 74 2.95 9.04 -1.41
N TYR A 75 2.20 8.00 -1.09
CA TYR A 75 2.65 6.61 -0.97
C TYR A 75 2.37 5.87 -2.27
N ARG A 76 3.34 5.11 -2.77
CA ARG A 76 3.26 4.45 -4.08
C ARG A 76 3.65 2.98 -4.00
N GLY A 77 2.89 2.13 -4.69
CA GLY A 77 3.24 0.73 -4.94
C GLY A 77 4.41 0.59 -5.91
N LEU A 78 4.99 -0.61 -5.99
CA LEU A 78 5.99 -0.92 -7.02
C LEU A 78 5.27 -1.22 -8.33
N LYS A 79 5.67 -0.55 -9.41
CA LYS A 79 5.09 -0.78 -10.74
C LYS A 79 5.11 -2.25 -11.13
N HIS A 80 6.27 -2.92 -11.07
CA HIS A 80 6.36 -4.33 -11.48
C HIS A 80 5.52 -5.26 -10.59
N ILE A 81 5.41 -4.97 -9.29
CA ILE A 81 4.54 -5.75 -8.38
C ILE A 81 3.07 -5.51 -8.71
N CYS A 82 2.64 -4.26 -8.86
CA CYS A 82 1.26 -3.93 -9.21
C CYS A 82 0.87 -4.47 -10.60
N GLN A 83 1.79 -4.47 -11.56
CA GLN A 83 1.53 -4.99 -12.90
C GLN A 83 1.40 -6.52 -12.94
N ALA A 84 2.11 -7.24 -12.06
CA ALA A 84 2.02 -8.69 -11.92
C ALA A 84 0.97 -9.14 -10.88
N CYS A 85 0.30 -8.21 -10.20
CA CYS A 85 -0.63 -8.50 -9.13
C CYS A 85 -1.96 -9.06 -9.68
N PRO A 86 -2.49 -10.17 -9.12
CA PRO A 86 -3.77 -10.75 -9.56
C PRO A 86 -4.93 -9.76 -9.39
N SER A 87 -4.88 -8.94 -8.35
CA SER A 87 -5.91 -7.94 -8.04
C SER A 87 -5.67 -6.58 -8.74
N LYS A 88 -4.85 -6.50 -9.79
CA LYS A 88 -4.57 -5.24 -10.50
C LYS A 88 -5.85 -4.52 -10.97
N GLN A 89 -6.84 -5.26 -11.49
CA GLN A 89 -8.09 -4.67 -11.97
C GLN A 89 -8.93 -4.06 -10.85
N HIS A 90 -8.91 -4.65 -9.65
CA HIS A 90 -9.61 -4.11 -8.48
C HIS A 90 -8.79 -3.03 -7.74
N CYS A 91 -7.46 -3.10 -7.82
CA CYS A 91 -6.57 -2.20 -7.09
C CYS A 91 -6.24 -0.93 -7.88
N CYS A 92 -5.92 -1.04 -9.16
CA CYS A 92 -5.49 0.09 -10.00
C CYS A 92 -5.82 -0.20 -11.48
N PRO A 93 -7.11 -0.20 -11.88
CA PRO A 93 -7.53 -0.60 -13.22
C PRO A 93 -6.92 0.28 -14.33
N ASN A 94 -6.89 1.60 -14.10
CA ASN A 94 -6.44 2.58 -15.08
C ASN A 94 -4.99 3.07 -14.87
N MET A 95 -4.27 2.49 -13.91
CA MET A 95 -2.95 2.99 -13.50
C MET A 95 -1.92 1.86 -13.44
N ASP A 96 -0.67 2.18 -13.73
CA ASP A 96 0.45 1.22 -13.67
C ASP A 96 0.77 0.74 -12.24
N PHE A 97 0.41 1.54 -11.24
CA PHE A 97 0.60 1.25 -9.83
C PHE A 97 -0.40 2.03 -8.98
N ARG A 98 -0.70 1.49 -7.81
CA ARG A 98 -1.50 2.17 -6.80
C ARG A 98 -0.72 3.31 -6.16
N SER A 99 -1.37 4.47 -6.00
CA SER A 99 -0.87 5.54 -5.14
C SER A 99 -1.93 6.07 -4.20
N ILE A 100 -1.55 6.33 -2.95
CA ILE A 100 -2.41 6.94 -1.93
C ILE A 100 -1.77 8.25 -1.49
N THR A 101 -2.57 9.31 -1.47
CA THR A 101 -2.18 10.60 -0.94
C THR A 101 -2.73 10.71 0.47
N ARG A 102 -1.91 11.20 1.42
CA ARG A 102 -2.29 11.50 2.80
C ARG A 102 -1.91 12.94 3.08
N GLU A 103 -2.85 13.74 3.54
CA GLU A 103 -2.56 15.08 4.06
C GLU A 103 -2.15 14.97 5.53
N GLU A 104 -1.19 15.78 5.96
CA GLU A 104 -0.66 15.75 7.33
C GLU A 104 -1.68 16.25 8.38
N HIS A 105 -2.83 16.78 7.95
CA HIS A 105 -3.86 17.38 8.81
C HIS A 105 -5.20 16.62 8.84
N GLU A 106 -5.23 15.34 8.47
CA GLU A 106 -6.50 14.57 8.41
C GLU A 106 -7.08 14.14 9.78
N ASP A 107 -6.43 14.48 10.89
CA ASP A 107 -6.89 14.16 12.26
C ASP A 107 -7.10 15.43 13.13
N ALA A 108 -7.50 16.57 12.53
CA ALA A 108 -7.87 17.80 13.24
C ALA A 108 -9.40 18.01 13.30
#